data_AF-A0A7S3LYD4-F1
#
_entry.id   AF-A0A7S3LYD4-F1
#
_cell.length_a   1.000
_cell.length_b   1.000
_cell.length_c   1.000
_cell.angle_alpha   90.00
_cell.angle_beta   90.00
_cell.angle_gamma   90.00
#
_symmetry.space_group_name_H-M   'P 1'
#
loop_
_entity.id
_entity.type
_entity.pdbx_description
1 polymer ?
#
loop_
_entity_poly.entity_id
_entity_poly.type
_entity_poly.pdbx_seq_one_letter_code
_entity_poly.pdbx_strand_id
1 'polypeptide(L)'
;MSFDPSTDSLSNLSKVAGVDFNKLREKYKTLQQKQTSECSHTLSAKDEEDLKRLNNYKICKSCLGKGTVKTIYNHMVLERDCEECDGDSIVLSQERLDEIAKGLS
;
A
#
# COMPACT_ATOMS: atom_id res chain seq x y z
N MET A 1 -0.43 -13.36 20.87
CA MET A 1 0.65 -13.72 21.81
C MET A 1 1.05 -12.45 22.54
N SER A 2 0.66 -12.33 23.81
CA SER A 2 1.02 -11.19 24.66
C SER A 2 2.43 -11.42 25.19
N PHE A 3 3.40 -10.63 24.72
CA PHE A 3 4.75 -10.63 25.27
C PHE A 3 4.76 -9.67 26.46
N ASP A 4 4.76 -10.20 27.68
CA ASP A 4 5.05 -9.44 28.89
C ASP A 4 6.53 -9.63 29.28
N PRO A 5 7.46 -8.76 28.83
CA PRO A 5 8.82 -8.82 29.29
C PRO A 5 8.87 -8.35 30.74
N SER A 6 9.23 -9.24 31.66
CA SER A 6 9.59 -8.88 33.02
C SER A 6 10.63 -7.75 32.99
N THR A 7 10.44 -6.73 33.81
CA THR A 7 11.27 -5.50 33.86
C THR A 7 12.77 -5.79 34.07
N ASP A 8 13.09 -6.94 34.63
CA ASP A 8 14.45 -7.40 34.89
C ASP A 8 15.20 -7.80 33.61
N SER A 9 14.49 -8.28 32.59
CA SER A 9 15.10 -8.64 31.30
C SER A 9 15.54 -7.39 30.52
N LEU A 10 14.73 -6.33 30.56
CA LEU A 10 14.97 -5.09 29.82
C LEU A 10 16.11 -4.26 30.43
N SER A 11 16.25 -4.25 31.76
CA SER A 11 17.30 -3.50 32.45
C SER A 11 18.69 -4.12 32.27
N ASN A 12 18.79 -5.44 32.13
CA ASN A 12 20.06 -6.12 31.82
C ASN A 12 20.47 -5.88 30.37
N LEU A 13 19.52 -5.96 29.43
CA LEU A 13 19.77 -5.62 28.02
C LEU A 13 20.18 -4.15 27.85
N SER A 14 19.58 -3.22 28.62
CA SER A 14 19.91 -1.79 28.52
C SER A 14 21.36 -1.51 28.92
N LYS A 15 21.86 -2.23 29.94
CA LYS A 15 23.25 -2.13 30.41
C LYS A 15 24.23 -2.71 29.40
N VAL A 16 23.92 -3.87 28.80
CA VAL A 16 24.78 -4.51 27.80
C VAL A 16 24.83 -3.70 26.50
N ALA A 17 23.70 -3.17 26.05
CA ALA A 17 23.62 -2.40 24.82
C ALA A 17 24.08 -0.94 24.99
N GLY A 18 24.19 -0.44 26.23
CA GLY A 18 24.48 0.97 26.52
C GLY A 18 23.34 1.92 26.11
N VAL A 19 22.12 1.41 25.94
CA VAL A 19 20.96 2.17 25.48
C VAL A 19 19.82 2.05 26.49
N ASP A 20 19.27 3.19 26.92
CA ASP A 20 18.12 3.25 27.83
C ASP A 20 16.80 3.02 27.07
N PHE A 21 16.27 1.80 27.18
CA PHE A 21 15.03 1.40 26.50
C PHE A 21 13.78 2.14 27.02
N ASN A 22 13.79 2.64 28.26
CA ASN A 22 12.66 3.39 28.79
C ASN A 22 12.57 4.77 28.15
N LYS A 23 13.69 5.49 28.08
CA LYS A 23 13.78 6.77 27.35
C LYS A 23 13.50 6.61 25.86
N LEU A 24 13.98 5.52 25.26
CA LEU A 24 13.71 5.20 23.87
C LEU A 24 12.20 5.02 23.64
N ARG A 25 11.54 4.23 24.49
CA ARG A 25 10.09 4.00 24.43
C ARG A 25 9.30 5.30 24.55
N GLU A 26 9.67 6.20 25.47
CA GLU A 26 9.04 7.51 25.61
C GLU A 26 9.18 8.37 24.35
N LYS A 27 10.37 8.39 23.73
CA LYS A 27 10.64 9.14 22.49
C LYS A 27 9.79 8.65 21.32
N TYR A 28 9.60 7.34 21.18
CA TYR A 28 8.83 6.78 20.06
C TYR A 28 7.32 6.71 20.31
N LYS A 29 6.87 6.82 21.58
CA LYS A 29 5.44 6.87 21.91
C LYS A 29 4.73 8.08 21.29
N THR A 30 5.41 9.23 21.23
CA THR A 30 4.87 10.46 20.64
C THR A 30 4.84 10.41 19.10
N LEU A 31 5.77 9.70 18.47
CA LEU A 31 5.80 9.47 17.02
C LEU A 31 4.67 8.55 16.56
N GLN A 32 4.34 7.53 17.35
CA GLN A 32 3.23 6.62 17.07
C GLN A 32 1.86 7.33 17.15
N GLN A 33 1.72 8.31 18.05
CA GLN A 33 0.52 9.16 18.12
C GLN A 33 0.40 10.11 16.92
N LYS A 34 1.50 10.68 16.42
CA LYS A 34 1.45 11.51 15.20
C LYS A 34 1.06 10.74 13.95
N GLN A 35 1.53 9.49 13.80
CA GLN A 35 1.17 8.64 12.66
C GLN A 35 -0.30 8.20 12.68
N THR A 36 -0.94 8.10 13.85
CA THR A 36 -2.35 7.70 13.95
C THR A 36 -3.32 8.88 13.80
N SER A 37 -2.91 10.11 14.13
CA SER A 37 -3.72 11.31 13.95
C SER A 37 -3.77 11.85 12.52
N GLU A 38 -2.81 11.50 11.66
CA GLU A 38 -2.77 11.93 10.26
C GLU A 38 -3.37 10.91 9.27
N CYS A 39 -3.72 9.70 9.73
CA CYS A 39 -4.26 8.62 8.88
C CYS A 39 -5.43 7.84 9.51
N SER A 40 -6.13 8.42 10.48
CA SER A 40 -7.45 7.91 10.88
C SER A 40 -8.53 8.77 10.22
N HIS A 41 -8.71 8.59 8.90
CA HIS A 41 -9.97 8.95 8.28
C HIS A 41 -11.03 8.03 8.88
N THR A 42 -11.87 8.58 9.76
CA THR A 42 -13.14 7.96 10.12
C THR A 42 -13.93 7.79 8.83
N LEU A 43 -14.15 6.53 8.41
CA LEU A 43 -14.95 6.17 7.24
C LEU A 43 -16.31 6.89 7.31
N SER A 44 -16.44 7.96 6.53
CA SER A 44 -17.70 8.66 6.30
C SER A 44 -18.49 7.92 5.24
N ALA A 45 -19.82 8.09 5.21
CA ALA A 45 -20.67 7.45 4.19
C ALA A 45 -20.27 7.79 2.74
N LYS A 46 -19.52 8.89 2.52
CA LYS A 46 -18.96 9.24 1.21
C LYS A 46 -17.77 8.36 0.83
N ASP A 47 -16.96 7.96 1.82
CA ASP A 47 -15.82 7.08 1.58
C ASP A 47 -16.28 5.70 1.12
N GLU A 48 -17.44 5.22 1.57
CA GLU A 48 -17.98 3.93 1.09
C GLU A 48 -18.42 3.97 -0.39
N GLU A 49 -18.99 5.08 -0.86
CA GLU A 49 -19.33 5.23 -2.29
C GLU A 49 -18.08 5.35 -3.15
N ASP A 50 -17.07 6.08 -2.68
CA ASP A 50 -15.81 6.22 -3.39
C ASP A 50 -15.02 4.90 -3.40
N LEU A 51 -15.05 4.13 -2.32
CA LEU A 51 -14.49 2.76 -2.27
C LEU A 51 -15.21 1.82 -3.25
N LYS A 52 -16.54 1.92 -3.40
CA LYS A 52 -17.28 1.16 -4.42
C LYS A 52 -16.86 1.55 -5.84
N ARG A 53 -16.62 2.84 -6.10
CA ARG A 53 -16.10 3.30 -7.40
C ARG A 53 -14.70 2.78 -7.67
N LEU A 54 -13.84 2.74 -6.65
CA LEU A 54 -12.47 2.23 -6.73
C LEU A 54 -12.42 0.72 -7.00
N ASN A 55 -13.37 -0.06 -6.46
CA ASN A 55 -13.46 -1.51 -6.71
C ASN A 55 -13.68 -1.87 -8.19
N ASN A 56 -14.18 -0.94 -8.99
CA ASN A 56 -14.38 -1.14 -10.43
C ASN A 56 -13.09 -1.03 -11.24
N TYR A 57 -11.97 -0.67 -10.60
CA TYR A 57 -10.66 -0.55 -11.22
C TYR A 57 -9.73 -1.60 -10.64
N LYS A 58 -8.98 -2.27 -11.52
CA LYS A 58 -7.97 -3.27 -11.16
C LYS A 58 -6.64 -2.83 -11.72
N ILE A 59 -5.57 -3.10 -10.99
CA ILE A 59 -4.22 -2.85 -11.50
C ILE A 59 -3.93 -3.82 -12.64
N CYS A 60 -3.33 -3.33 -13.73
CA CYS A 60 -2.91 -4.16 -14.85
C CYS A 60 -1.92 -5.23 -14.37
N LYS A 61 -2.20 -6.50 -14.69
CA LYS A 61 -1.39 -7.64 -14.23
C LYS A 61 -0.04 -7.71 -14.93
N SER A 62 0.05 -7.25 -16.17
CA SER A 62 1.27 -7.34 -16.98
C SER A 62 2.30 -6.26 -16.65
N CYS A 63 1.90 -5.00 -16.47
CA CYS A 63 2.82 -3.94 -16.04
C CYS A 63 2.87 -3.72 -14.52
N LEU A 64 2.00 -4.38 -13.74
CA LEU A 64 1.88 -4.22 -12.30
C LEU A 64 1.73 -2.76 -11.87
N GLY A 65 0.96 -1.98 -12.63
CA GLY A 65 0.73 -0.55 -12.36
C GLY A 65 1.83 0.40 -12.85
N LYS A 66 2.84 -0.08 -13.58
CA LYS A 66 3.91 0.79 -14.11
C LYS A 66 3.57 1.49 -15.44
N GLY A 67 2.56 1.02 -16.16
CA GLY A 67 2.23 1.51 -17.51
C GLY A 67 3.18 1.04 -18.61
N THR A 68 4.44 0.74 -18.28
CA THR A 68 5.45 0.27 -19.24
C THR A 68 5.99 -1.12 -18.93
N VAL A 69 6.42 -1.82 -19.99
CA VAL A 69 7.07 -3.13 -19.96
C VAL A 69 8.49 -3.00 -20.49
N LYS A 70 9.45 -3.61 -19.78
CA LYS A 70 10.86 -3.62 -20.15
C LYS A 70 11.14 -4.76 -21.11
N THR A 71 11.65 -4.43 -22.29
CA THR A 71 12.05 -5.39 -23.32
C THR A 71 13.54 -5.26 -23.59
N ILE A 72 14.25 -6.39 -23.69
CA ILE A 72 15.68 -6.38 -24.00
C ILE A 72 15.82 -6.57 -25.52
N TYR A 73 16.44 -5.61 -26.18
CA TYR A 73 16.74 -5.67 -27.61
C TYR A 73 18.17 -5.22 -27.84
N ASN A 74 18.96 -6.04 -28.55
CA ASN A 74 20.34 -5.72 -28.91
C ASN A 74 21.21 -5.24 -27.71
N HIS A 75 21.16 -5.98 -26.60
CA HIS A 75 21.85 -5.65 -25.34
C HIS A 75 21.42 -4.32 -24.68
N MET A 76 20.35 -3.69 -25.15
CA MET A 76 19.74 -2.50 -24.56
C MET A 76 18.41 -2.85 -23.88
N VAL A 77 18.09 -2.15 -22.80
CA VAL A 77 16.78 -2.22 -22.14
C VAL A 77 15.92 -1.10 -22.70
N LEU A 78 14.83 -1.45 -23.36
CA LEU A 78 13.82 -0.54 -23.89
C LEU A 78 12.58 -0.59 -23.00
N GLU A 79 12.00 0.57 -22.73
CA GLU A 79 10.68 0.68 -22.11
C GLU A 79 9.66 0.90 -23.22
N ARG A 80 8.64 0.04 -23.28
CA ARG A 80 7.50 0.16 -24.19
C ARG A 80 6.22 0.24 -23.39
N ASP A 81 5.19 0.83 -23.96
CA ASP A 81 3.87 0.86 -23.33
C ASP A 81 3.31 -0.56 -23.20
N CYS A 82 2.60 -0.80 -22.11
CA CYS A 82 2.01 -2.10 -21.84
C CYS A 82 0.81 -2.35 -22.77
N GLU A 83 0.90 -3.36 -23.63
CA GLU A 83 -0.13 -3.70 -24.63
C GLU A 83 -1.50 -4.07 -24.03
N GLU A 84 -1.56 -4.45 -22.75
CA GLU A 84 -2.82 -4.82 -22.09
C GLU A 84 -3.59 -3.62 -21.53
N CYS A 85 -2.91 -2.53 -21.22
CA CYS A 85 -3.53 -1.35 -20.62
C CYS A 85 -3.20 -0.06 -21.36
N ASP A 86 -2.55 -0.16 -22.54
CA ASP A 86 -2.13 0.96 -23.38
C ASP A 86 -1.42 2.09 -22.62
N GLY A 87 -0.67 1.75 -21.57
CA GLY A 87 0.03 2.72 -20.73
C GLY A 87 -0.76 3.27 -19.53
N ASP A 88 -2.08 3.05 -19.46
CA ASP A 88 -2.94 3.60 -18.40
C ASP A 88 -2.77 2.93 -17.05
N SER A 89 -2.07 1.79 -16.99
CA SER A 89 -1.72 1.03 -15.78
C SER A 89 -2.89 0.40 -14.99
N ILE A 90 -4.11 0.81 -15.30
CA ILE A 90 -5.36 0.41 -14.66
C ILE A 90 -6.28 -0.22 -15.73
N VAL A 91 -6.95 -1.31 -15.37
CA VAL A 91 -7.91 -2.03 -16.21
C VAL A 91 -9.27 -2.01 -15.52
N LEU A 92 -10.34 -1.87 -16.29
CA LEU A 92 -11.71 -1.94 -15.77
C LEU A 92 -12.05 -3.37 -15.29
N SER A 93 -12.81 -3.48 -14.20
CA SER A 93 -13.38 -4.75 -13.77
C SER A 93 -14.36 -5.30 -14.82
N GLN A 94 -14.45 -6.63 -14.94
CA GLN A 94 -15.38 -7.29 -15.86
C GLN A 94 -16.83 -6.81 -15.69
N GLU A 95 -17.26 -6.58 -14.45
CA GLU A 95 -18.62 -6.11 -14.14
C GLU A 95 -18.96 -4.78 -14.84
N ARG A 96 -18.00 -3.85 -14.91
CA ARG A 96 -18.20 -2.58 -15.60
C ARG A 96 -18.15 -2.70 -17.12
N LEU A 97 -17.32 -3.61 -17.64
CA LEU A 97 -17.29 -3.92 -19.07
C LEU A 97 -18.63 -4.51 -19.53
N ASP A 98 -19.22 -5.38 -18.72
CA ASP A 98 -20.53 -6.00 -18.98
C ASP A 98 -21.68 -4.97 -18.92
N GLU A 99 -21.60 -3.98 -18.03
CA GLU A 99 -22.57 -2.86 -17.98
C GLU A 99 -22.48 -1.95 -19.21
N ILE A 100 -21.27 -1.60 -19.64
CA ILE A 100 -21.05 -0.79 -20.85
C ILE A 100 -21.57 -1.53 -22.08
N ALA A 101 -21.31 -2.84 -22.17
CA ALA A 101 -21.78 -3.67 -23.28
C ALA A 101 -23.32 -3.75 -23.35
N LYS A 102 -24.00 -3.81 -22.19
CA LYS A 102 -25.48 -3.82 -22.12
C LYS A 102 -26.11 -2.46 -22.39
N GLY A 103 -25.40 -1.35 -22.14
CA GLY A 103 -25.89 0.00 -22.44
C GLY A 103 -25.85 0.38 -23.93
N LEU A 104 -25.18 -0.43 -24.75
CA LEU A 104 -25.01 -0.24 -26.19
C LEU A 104 -25.93 -1.13 -27.06
N SER A 105 -26.72 -2.01 -26.44
CA SER A 105 -27.77 -2.83 -27.08
C SER A 105 -29.16 -2.24 -26.87
#